data_AF-A0A433VNH4-F1
#
_entry.id   AF-A0A433VNH4-F1
#
_cell.length_a   1.000
_cell.length_b   1.000
_cell.length_c   1.000
_cell.angle_alpha   90.00
_cell.angle_beta   90.00
_cell.angle_gamma   90.00
#
_symmetry.space_group_name_H-M   'P 1'
#
loop_
_entity.id
_entity.type
_entity.pdbx_description
1 polymer ?
#
loop_
_entity_poly.entity_id
_entity_poly.type
_entity_poly.pdbx_seq_one_letter_code
_entity_poly.pdbx_strand_id
1 'polypeptide(L)'
;MTPQQVASTPQKLVSDSQDLVKDSGAEVWQPPMPPTDLIFDDGEPLESSRHRVAINTLISSIRHHFVQRNDYFVGGNMFVYYSSQQVKNKDFKGPDFFVVQDVPPDPARLGWVVWEENGRYPDVIIELLSDTTEVADFGTKKDLYEKVFKTKDYFVFHPYKANSLQGWRLDSYKGYQPIEENPSGWVWCETLKLWLGTWQGVIEDDDAVWLRFYDESGNLVLLPQEAERQRADTERQRADAERQTKLNAALQLLQMGMSVEQVAQILSLTVEEVQQMSSS
;
A
#
# COMPACT_ATOMS: atom_id res chain seq x y z
N MET A 1 -52.05 -30.30 -90.84
CA MET A 1 -51.24 -29.08 -91.01
C MET A 1 -50.24 -29.05 -89.86
N THR A 2 -49.08 -29.69 -90.05
CA THR A 2 -47.74 -29.10 -90.37
C THR A 2 -46.96 -28.71 -89.09
N PRO A 3 -45.61 -28.80 -89.05
CA PRO A 3 -44.79 -30.02 -89.16
C PRO A 3 -43.72 -30.13 -88.03
N GLN A 4 -43.03 -31.28 -87.98
CA GLN A 4 -41.76 -31.53 -87.25
C GLN A 4 -40.53 -30.99 -88.02
N GLN A 5 -39.53 -30.48 -87.31
CA GLN A 5 -38.06 -30.53 -87.57
C GLN A 5 -37.34 -29.92 -86.33
N VAL A 6 -36.66 -30.68 -85.44
CA VAL A 6 -35.29 -31.26 -85.43
C VAL A 6 -34.14 -30.25 -85.13
N ALA A 7 -33.29 -30.69 -84.18
CA ALA A 7 -31.95 -30.19 -83.77
C ALA A 7 -31.96 -28.95 -82.84
N SER A 8 -31.16 -28.83 -81.78
CA SER A 8 -29.89 -29.48 -81.40
C SER A 8 -29.60 -29.20 -79.91
N THR A 9 -29.06 -30.19 -79.20
CA THR A 9 -28.45 -30.04 -77.87
C THR A 9 -27.10 -29.33 -77.97
N PRO A 10 -26.77 -28.35 -77.11
CA PRO A 10 -25.40 -27.90 -76.94
C PRO A 10 -24.69 -28.65 -75.82
N GLN A 11 -23.49 -29.12 -76.15
CA GLN A 11 -22.47 -29.70 -75.29
C GLN A 11 -21.93 -28.72 -74.22
N LYS A 12 -21.52 -29.31 -73.09
CA LYS A 12 -20.39 -28.97 -72.20
C LYS A 12 -19.65 -27.65 -72.49
N LEU A 13 -19.70 -26.74 -71.52
CA LEU A 13 -18.62 -25.82 -71.19
C LEU A 13 -18.13 -26.16 -69.78
N VAL A 14 -16.88 -26.61 -69.73
CA VAL A 14 -16.05 -26.70 -68.53
C VAL A 14 -15.49 -25.30 -68.27
N SER A 15 -15.62 -24.78 -67.06
CA SER A 15 -14.68 -23.77 -66.53
C SER A 15 -14.82 -23.66 -65.02
N ASP A 16 -13.82 -24.22 -64.33
CA ASP A 16 -13.07 -23.63 -63.23
C ASP A 16 -13.84 -22.95 -62.10
N SER A 17 -13.95 -23.65 -60.98
CA SER A 17 -14.21 -23.09 -59.66
C SER A 17 -13.28 -23.71 -58.63
N GLN A 18 -11.99 -23.67 -58.92
CA GLN A 18 -10.90 -23.95 -57.98
C GLN A 18 -9.73 -23.02 -58.36
N ASP A 19 -9.83 -21.74 -57.99
CA ASP A 19 -8.68 -20.83 -57.84
C ASP A 19 -9.17 -19.42 -57.45
N LEU A 20 -9.63 -19.28 -56.21
CA LEU A 20 -9.80 -17.97 -55.56
C LEU A 20 -9.35 -18.07 -54.09
N VAL A 21 -8.11 -18.52 -53.86
CA VAL A 21 -7.35 -18.07 -52.69
C VAL A 21 -6.54 -16.87 -53.17
N LYS A 22 -7.18 -15.71 -53.22
CA LYS A 22 -6.44 -14.44 -53.30
C LYS A 22 -5.93 -14.16 -51.90
N ASP A 23 -4.61 -14.25 -51.77
CA ASP A 23 -3.79 -13.67 -50.72
C ASP A 23 -4.20 -12.20 -50.50
N SER A 24 -5.08 -11.97 -49.53
CA SER A 24 -5.31 -10.63 -49.01
C SER A 24 -4.21 -10.39 -47.99
N GLY A 25 -3.15 -9.69 -48.41
CA GLY A 25 -2.10 -9.15 -47.55
C GLY A 25 -2.64 -8.09 -46.59
N ALA A 26 -3.55 -8.50 -45.70
CA ALA A 26 -3.88 -7.76 -44.51
C ALA A 26 -2.66 -7.89 -43.59
N GLU A 27 -1.81 -6.86 -43.59
CA GLU A 27 -0.87 -6.67 -42.49
C GLU A 27 -1.66 -6.83 -41.20
N VAL A 28 -1.38 -7.91 -40.47
CA VAL A 28 -1.87 -8.09 -39.11
C VAL A 28 -1.31 -6.90 -38.34
N TRP A 29 -2.15 -5.91 -38.07
CA TRP A 29 -1.77 -4.75 -37.29
C TRP A 29 -1.26 -5.26 -35.94
N GLN A 30 0.04 -5.11 -35.70
CA GLN A 30 0.65 -5.42 -34.42
C GLN A 30 0.83 -4.09 -33.68
N PRO A 31 0.29 -3.96 -32.44
CA PRO A 31 0.57 -2.78 -31.64
C PRO A 31 2.09 -2.70 -31.41
N PRO A 32 2.69 -1.49 -31.44
CA PRO A 32 4.10 -1.34 -31.14
C PRO A 32 4.38 -1.86 -29.72
N MET A 33 5.43 -2.67 -29.59
CA MET A 33 5.87 -3.18 -28.29
C MET A 33 6.18 -2.01 -27.34
N PRO A 34 5.84 -2.12 -26.05
CA PRO A 34 6.20 -1.11 -25.08
C PRO A 34 7.73 -0.97 -24.98
N PRO A 35 8.26 0.22 -24.64
CA PRO A 35 9.70 0.43 -24.51
C PRO A 35 10.27 -0.40 -23.36
N THR A 36 11.51 -0.87 -23.52
CA THR A 36 12.23 -1.67 -22.51
C THR A 36 13.31 -0.87 -21.78
N ASP A 37 13.67 0.34 -22.24
CA ASP A 37 14.67 1.22 -21.62
C ASP A 37 14.03 2.23 -20.65
N LEU A 38 13.24 1.74 -19.69
CA LEU A 38 12.54 2.59 -18.74
C LEU A 38 13.51 3.25 -17.74
N ILE A 39 13.30 4.54 -17.48
CA ILE A 39 14.05 5.34 -16.51
C ILE A 39 13.23 5.43 -15.23
N PHE A 40 13.67 4.84 -14.12
CA PHE A 40 12.87 4.69 -12.90
C PHE A 40 12.98 5.85 -11.88
N ASP A 41 13.74 6.89 -12.20
CA ASP A 41 14.04 8.05 -11.34
C ASP A 41 14.18 9.30 -12.22
N ASP A 42 13.58 10.44 -11.84
CA ASP A 42 13.75 11.72 -12.53
C ASP A 42 15.01 12.47 -12.07
N GLY A 43 15.65 12.03 -10.98
CA GLY A 43 16.79 12.68 -10.36
C GLY A 43 16.42 13.97 -9.63
N GLU A 44 15.13 14.29 -9.51
CA GLU A 44 14.65 15.44 -8.75
C GLU A 44 14.62 15.08 -7.25
N PRO A 45 15.19 15.93 -6.38
CA PRO A 45 15.08 15.70 -4.95
C PRO A 45 13.62 15.79 -4.52
N LEU A 46 13.24 14.97 -3.53
CA LEU A 46 11.96 15.11 -2.84
C LEU A 46 11.80 16.54 -2.30
N GLU A 47 10.55 17.03 -2.29
CA GLU A 47 10.18 18.41 -1.92
C GLU A 47 10.79 18.85 -0.57
N SER A 48 10.88 17.94 0.41
CA SER A 48 11.55 18.22 1.69
C SER A 48 11.96 16.93 2.43
N SER A 49 12.80 17.08 3.46
CA SER A 49 13.12 15.98 4.40
C SER A 49 11.85 15.41 5.04
N ARG A 50 10.92 16.28 5.47
CA ARG A 50 9.64 15.88 6.07
C ARG A 50 8.79 15.04 5.11
N HIS A 51 8.77 15.41 3.83
CA HIS A 51 8.07 14.67 2.78
C HIS A 51 8.58 13.23 2.67
N ARG A 52 9.91 13.07 2.63
CA ARG A 52 10.57 11.76 2.61
C ARG A 52 10.24 10.94 3.85
N VAL A 53 10.32 11.53 5.04
CA VAL A 53 10.02 10.85 6.30
C VAL A 53 8.55 10.42 6.33
N ALA A 54 7.62 11.25 5.84
CA ALA A 54 6.21 10.91 5.76
C ALA A 54 5.94 9.72 4.82
N ILE A 55 6.53 9.69 3.62
CA ILE A 55 6.43 8.55 2.70
C ILE A 55 6.95 7.28 3.38
N ASN A 56 8.16 7.34 3.95
CA ASN A 56 8.77 6.19 4.61
C ASN A 56 7.94 5.68 5.80
N THR A 57 7.33 6.60 6.55
CA THR A 57 6.43 6.29 7.67
C THR A 57 5.23 5.49 7.18
N LEU A 58 4.56 5.92 6.11
CA LEU A 58 3.40 5.22 5.54
C LEU A 58 3.80 3.82 5.03
N ILE A 59 4.89 3.72 4.27
CA ILE A 59 5.39 2.44 3.75
C ILE A 59 5.74 1.48 4.90
N SER A 60 6.50 1.95 5.88
CA SER A 60 6.94 1.16 7.03
C SER A 60 5.75 0.68 7.87
N SER A 61 4.75 1.54 8.08
CA SER A 61 3.51 1.20 8.79
C SER A 61 2.74 0.08 8.08
N ILE A 62 2.53 0.17 6.76
CA ILE A 62 1.85 -0.90 6.01
C ILE A 62 2.66 -2.19 5.96
N ARG A 63 3.97 -2.13 5.77
CA ARG A 63 4.84 -3.32 5.81
C ARG A 63 4.78 -4.02 7.16
N HIS A 64 4.77 -3.26 8.25
CA HIS A 64 4.65 -3.81 9.59
C HIS A 64 3.26 -4.43 9.82
N HIS A 65 2.20 -3.71 9.45
CA HIS A 65 0.82 -4.14 9.64
C HIS A 65 0.49 -5.42 8.88
N PHE A 66 0.98 -5.52 7.64
CA PHE A 66 0.77 -6.65 6.75
C PHE A 66 1.93 -7.64 6.73
N VAL A 67 2.73 -7.73 7.80
CA VAL A 67 3.89 -8.64 7.88
C VAL A 67 3.54 -10.12 7.66
N GLN A 68 2.30 -10.52 7.92
CA GLN A 68 1.79 -11.89 7.69
C GLN A 68 1.20 -12.11 6.30
N ARG A 69 1.20 -11.08 5.43
CA ARG A 69 0.66 -11.12 4.07
C ARG A 69 1.78 -11.18 3.03
N ASN A 70 1.51 -11.84 1.92
CA ASN A 70 2.40 -11.98 0.78
C ASN A 70 1.65 -11.79 -0.56
N ASP A 71 0.58 -11.02 -0.53
CA ASP A 71 -0.36 -10.77 -1.62
C ASP A 71 -0.52 -9.27 -1.87
N TYR A 72 0.52 -8.48 -1.62
CA TYR A 72 0.50 -7.05 -1.90
C TYR A 72 1.89 -6.50 -2.22
N PHE A 73 1.89 -5.34 -2.85
CA PHE A 73 3.06 -4.48 -2.99
C PHE A 73 2.75 -3.08 -2.45
N VAL A 74 3.70 -2.49 -1.74
CA VAL A 74 3.66 -1.11 -1.27
C VAL A 74 4.93 -0.39 -1.70
N GLY A 75 4.76 0.75 -2.35
CA GLY A 75 5.82 1.58 -2.89
C GLY A 75 5.52 3.06 -2.67
N GLY A 76 6.51 3.89 -3.00
CA GLY A 76 6.39 5.34 -2.93
C GLY A 76 7.56 5.99 -3.62
N ASN A 77 7.34 7.19 -4.16
CA ASN A 77 8.30 7.93 -4.97
C ASN A 77 8.98 7.07 -6.06
N MET A 78 8.20 6.23 -6.74
CA MET A 78 8.65 5.43 -7.89
C MET A 78 7.62 5.49 -9.02
N PHE A 79 8.08 5.42 -10.26
CA PHE A 79 7.21 5.62 -11.41
C PHE A 79 6.20 4.49 -11.61
N VAL A 80 5.01 4.88 -12.08
CA VAL A 80 3.94 3.98 -12.51
C VAL A 80 3.76 4.16 -14.02
N TYR A 81 4.16 3.17 -14.80
CA TYR A 81 4.03 3.19 -16.25
C TYR A 81 2.78 2.48 -16.72
N TYR A 82 1.93 3.19 -17.45
CA TYR A 82 0.65 2.67 -17.92
C TYR A 82 0.40 2.87 -19.42
N SER A 83 1.26 3.61 -20.13
CA SER A 83 1.14 3.81 -21.58
C SER A 83 2.50 4.00 -22.26
N SER A 84 2.73 3.27 -23.35
CA SER A 84 3.93 3.41 -24.19
C SER A 84 4.05 4.77 -24.88
N GLN A 85 2.94 5.48 -25.10
CA GLN A 85 2.96 6.86 -25.60
C GLN A 85 3.43 7.84 -24.53
N GLN A 86 2.99 7.62 -23.28
CA GLN A 86 3.46 8.42 -22.16
C GLN A 86 4.96 8.23 -21.96
N VAL A 87 5.47 6.98 -22.07
CA VAL A 87 6.92 6.66 -21.99
C VAL A 87 7.76 7.54 -22.94
N LYS A 88 7.22 7.93 -24.10
CA LYS A 88 7.94 8.75 -25.09
C LYS A 88 8.00 10.24 -24.73
N ASN A 89 7.08 10.73 -23.91
CA ASN A 89 6.94 12.17 -23.63
C ASN A 89 7.75 12.64 -22.42
N LYS A 90 8.36 11.74 -21.64
CA LYS A 90 9.27 12.05 -20.51
C LYS A 90 8.70 12.86 -19.34
N ASP A 91 7.40 13.16 -19.32
CA ASP A 91 6.69 13.76 -18.17
C ASP A 91 6.26 12.67 -17.16
N PHE A 92 7.20 12.09 -16.41
CA PHE A 92 6.90 11.06 -15.39
C PHE A 92 7.06 11.59 -13.98
N LYS A 93 6.03 11.40 -13.16
CA LYS A 93 6.14 11.40 -11.70
C LYS A 93 5.30 10.25 -11.16
N GLY A 94 5.87 9.52 -10.21
CA GLY A 94 5.17 8.49 -9.48
C GLY A 94 4.30 9.09 -8.38
N PRO A 95 3.32 8.34 -7.86
CA PRO A 95 2.66 8.75 -6.63
C PRO A 95 3.65 8.73 -5.46
N ASP A 96 3.46 9.63 -4.49
CA ASP A 96 4.28 9.64 -3.27
C ASP A 96 4.17 8.33 -2.48
N PHE A 97 2.97 7.74 -2.45
CA PHE A 97 2.70 6.45 -1.84
C PHE A 97 1.60 5.70 -2.59
N PHE A 98 1.77 4.38 -2.74
CA PHE A 98 0.72 3.54 -3.30
C PHE A 98 0.77 2.09 -2.81
N VAL A 99 -0.38 1.41 -2.90
CA VAL A 99 -0.53 -0.02 -2.63
C VAL A 99 -1.23 -0.71 -3.80
N VAL A 100 -0.74 -1.88 -4.18
CA VAL A 100 -1.40 -2.80 -5.10
C VAL A 100 -1.69 -4.10 -4.33
N GLN A 101 -2.93 -4.56 -4.36
CA GLN A 101 -3.36 -5.82 -3.76
C GLN A 101 -3.36 -6.97 -4.77
N ASP A 102 -3.37 -8.19 -4.22
CA ASP A 102 -3.42 -9.46 -4.94
C ASP A 102 -2.24 -9.65 -5.91
N VAL A 103 -1.05 -9.17 -5.51
CA VAL A 103 0.19 -9.27 -6.29
C VAL A 103 1.33 -9.83 -5.43
N PRO A 104 2.30 -10.56 -6.01
CA PRO A 104 3.45 -11.03 -5.25
C PRO A 104 4.28 -9.86 -4.69
N PRO A 105 4.77 -9.97 -3.43
CA PRO A 105 5.73 -9.04 -2.90
C PRO A 105 7.04 -9.24 -3.66
N ASP A 106 7.47 -8.20 -4.36
CA ASP A 106 8.80 -8.14 -4.94
C ASP A 106 9.43 -6.80 -4.56
N PRO A 107 10.36 -6.79 -3.59
CA PRO A 107 11.04 -5.57 -3.18
C PRO A 107 12.08 -5.10 -4.20
N ALA A 108 12.40 -5.89 -5.23
CA ALA A 108 13.39 -5.53 -6.26
C ALA A 108 12.81 -4.66 -7.39
N ARG A 109 11.49 -4.37 -7.35
CA ARG A 109 10.85 -3.49 -8.33
C ARG A 109 11.50 -2.11 -8.31
N LEU A 110 11.95 -1.66 -9.48
CA LEU A 110 12.49 -0.31 -9.68
C LEU A 110 11.36 0.70 -9.99
N GLY A 111 10.22 0.21 -10.47
CA GLY A 111 8.99 0.96 -10.66
C GLY A 111 7.83 0.00 -10.91
N TRP A 112 6.63 0.54 -11.10
CA TRP A 112 5.43 -0.23 -11.38
C TRP A 112 5.08 -0.18 -12.86
N VAL A 113 5.40 -1.24 -13.61
CA VAL A 113 5.16 -1.31 -15.05
C VAL A 113 3.89 -2.10 -15.33
N VAL A 114 2.77 -1.42 -15.56
CA VAL A 114 1.42 -2.04 -15.61
C VAL A 114 1.34 -3.21 -16.59
N TRP A 115 1.97 -3.12 -17.77
CA TRP A 115 1.92 -4.21 -18.77
C TRP A 115 2.82 -5.41 -18.43
N GLU A 116 3.81 -5.23 -17.55
CA GLU A 116 4.59 -6.35 -16.98
C GLU A 116 3.87 -6.95 -15.77
N GLU A 117 3.00 -6.17 -15.12
CA GLU A 117 2.19 -6.54 -13.95
C GLU A 117 0.78 -7.02 -14.33
N ASN A 118 0.59 -7.63 -15.50
CA ASN A 118 -0.70 -8.17 -15.98
C ASN A 118 -1.87 -7.15 -15.97
N GLY A 119 -1.58 -5.87 -16.22
CA GLY A 119 -2.59 -4.82 -16.21
C GLY A 119 -3.03 -4.37 -14.82
N ARG A 120 -2.31 -4.73 -13.76
CA ARG A 120 -2.61 -4.30 -12.39
C ARG A 120 -2.18 -2.85 -12.19
N TYR A 121 -3.10 -2.04 -11.69
CA TYR A 121 -2.88 -0.65 -11.30
C TYR A 121 -2.88 -0.51 -9.77
N PRO A 122 -2.32 0.58 -9.22
CA PRO A 122 -2.46 0.90 -7.80
C PRO A 122 -3.92 0.92 -7.35
N ASP A 123 -4.22 0.14 -6.30
CA ASP A 123 -5.52 0.10 -5.66
C ASP A 123 -5.71 1.28 -4.68
N VAL A 124 -4.63 1.72 -4.04
CA VAL A 124 -4.59 2.91 -3.17
C VAL A 124 -3.47 3.83 -3.59
N ILE A 125 -3.76 5.14 -3.63
CA ILE A 125 -2.75 6.19 -3.82
C ILE A 125 -2.91 7.25 -2.72
N ILE A 126 -1.79 7.71 -2.17
CA ILE A 126 -1.72 8.88 -1.30
C ILE A 126 -0.68 9.84 -1.89
N GLU A 127 -1.07 11.09 -2.11
CA GLU A 127 -0.17 12.17 -2.51
C GLU A 127 0.06 13.11 -1.32
N LEU A 128 1.32 13.45 -1.06
CA LEU A 128 1.69 14.45 -0.08
C LEU A 128 1.82 15.78 -0.81
N LEU A 129 0.98 16.74 -0.46
CA LEU A 129 0.93 18.02 -1.17
C LEU A 129 2.08 18.94 -0.76
N SER A 130 2.54 19.72 -1.74
CA SER A 130 3.34 20.93 -1.55
C SER A 130 2.62 22.13 -2.20
N ASP A 131 3.04 23.35 -1.87
CA ASP A 131 2.46 24.56 -2.48
C ASP A 131 2.61 24.59 -4.01
N THR A 132 3.56 23.84 -4.58
CA THR A 132 3.81 23.75 -6.03
C THR A 132 2.99 22.66 -6.72
N THR A 133 2.53 21.64 -6.00
CA THR A 133 1.91 20.44 -6.55
C THR A 133 0.38 20.41 -6.35
N GLU A 134 -0.13 21.15 -5.37
CA GLU A 134 -1.56 21.20 -4.98
C GLU A 134 -2.52 21.28 -6.18
N VAL A 135 -2.28 22.17 -7.16
CA VAL A 135 -3.15 22.31 -8.35
C VAL A 135 -3.20 21.04 -9.20
N ALA A 136 -2.08 20.36 -9.37
CA ALA A 136 -1.99 19.14 -10.17
C ALA A 136 -2.65 17.95 -9.46
N ASP A 137 -2.44 17.81 -8.16
CA ASP A 137 -3.00 16.72 -7.34
C ASP A 137 -4.52 16.80 -7.21
N PHE A 138 -5.09 18.01 -7.16
CA PHE A 138 -6.55 18.23 -7.20
C PHE A 138 -7.15 18.18 -8.61
N GLY A 139 -6.33 18.37 -9.64
CA GLY A 139 -6.77 18.46 -11.03
C GLY A 139 -6.37 17.23 -11.86
N THR A 140 -5.27 17.36 -12.60
CA THR A 140 -4.86 16.41 -13.65
C THR A 140 -4.53 15.02 -13.10
N LYS A 141 -3.87 14.92 -11.94
CA LYS A 141 -3.55 13.61 -11.33
C LYS A 141 -4.80 12.91 -10.81
N LYS A 142 -5.69 13.62 -10.12
CA LYS A 142 -6.98 13.06 -9.68
C LYS A 142 -7.78 12.51 -10.87
N ASP A 143 -7.85 13.25 -11.97
CA ASP A 143 -8.50 12.81 -13.20
C ASP A 143 -7.83 11.57 -13.81
N LEU A 144 -6.49 11.51 -13.81
CA LEU A 144 -5.73 10.35 -14.27
C LEU A 144 -6.04 9.11 -13.42
N TYR A 145 -5.99 9.25 -12.10
CA TYR A 145 -6.24 8.14 -11.18
C TYR A 145 -7.69 7.64 -11.27
N GLU A 146 -8.66 8.54 -11.47
CA GLU A 146 -10.08 8.20 -11.65
C GLU A 146 -10.36 7.53 -12.99
N LYS A 147 -9.88 8.11 -14.09
CA LYS A 147 -10.32 7.76 -15.45
C LYS A 147 -9.48 6.65 -16.04
N VAL A 148 -8.18 6.62 -15.75
CA VAL A 148 -7.22 5.67 -16.33
C VAL A 148 -6.85 4.58 -15.34
N PHE A 149 -6.37 4.92 -14.14
CA PHE A 149 -5.86 3.90 -13.22
C PHE A 149 -6.98 3.11 -12.56
N LYS A 150 -8.16 3.75 -12.42
CA LYS A 150 -9.27 3.21 -11.65
C LYS A 150 -8.85 2.85 -10.22
N THR A 151 -7.98 3.67 -9.64
CA THR A 151 -7.54 3.53 -8.24
C THR A 151 -8.76 3.62 -7.33
N LYS A 152 -8.90 2.70 -6.38
CA LYS A 152 -10.13 2.53 -5.59
C LYS A 152 -10.26 3.60 -4.51
N ASP A 153 -9.20 3.85 -3.77
CA ASP A 153 -9.15 4.90 -2.75
C ASP A 153 -7.96 5.84 -3.04
N TYR A 154 -8.24 7.14 -3.17
CA TYR A 154 -7.24 8.18 -3.43
C TYR A 154 -7.28 9.23 -2.32
N PHE A 155 -6.11 9.60 -1.79
CA PHE A 155 -6.00 10.56 -0.71
C PHE A 155 -4.95 11.63 -1.01
N VAL A 156 -5.15 12.81 -0.43
CA VAL A 156 -4.17 13.89 -0.41
C VAL A 156 -3.99 14.43 1.00
N PHE A 157 -2.77 14.84 1.33
CA PHE A 157 -2.47 15.48 2.61
C PHE A 157 -1.28 16.42 2.48
N HIS A 158 -1.38 17.63 3.02
CA HIS A 158 -0.29 18.59 3.05
C HIS A 158 0.49 18.47 4.38
N PRO A 159 1.79 18.07 4.39
CA PRO A 159 2.57 17.81 5.60
C PRO A 159 2.73 19.01 6.56
N TYR A 160 2.44 20.22 6.09
CA TYR A 160 2.49 21.45 6.88
C TYR A 160 1.10 22.05 7.21
N LYS A 161 -0.01 21.41 6.82
CA LYS A 161 -1.37 21.87 7.10
C LYS A 161 -2.16 20.72 7.74
N ALA A 162 -2.26 20.70 9.07
CA ALA A 162 -2.82 19.57 9.83
C ALA A 162 -4.23 19.13 9.41
N ASN A 163 -5.08 20.06 8.98
CA ASN A 163 -6.48 19.80 8.60
C ASN A 163 -6.67 19.66 7.08
N SER A 164 -5.63 19.26 6.35
CA SER A 164 -5.65 19.18 4.87
C SER A 164 -5.97 17.79 4.33
N LEU A 165 -6.15 16.79 5.20
CA LEU A 165 -6.43 15.43 4.78
C LEU A 165 -7.77 15.38 4.04
N GLN A 166 -7.74 14.86 2.82
CA GLN A 166 -8.93 14.61 2.02
C GLN A 166 -8.81 13.27 1.32
N GLY A 167 -9.96 12.63 1.06
CA GLY A 167 -10.02 11.33 0.42
C GLY A 167 -11.20 11.20 -0.53
N TRP A 168 -11.02 10.38 -1.56
CA TRP A 168 -12.07 9.99 -2.49
C TRP A 168 -12.07 8.49 -2.72
N ARG A 169 -13.28 7.94 -2.86
CA ARG A 169 -13.52 6.55 -3.25
C ARG A 169 -14.08 6.49 -4.65
N LEU A 170 -13.55 5.59 -5.46
CA LEU A 170 -14.05 5.36 -6.81
C LEU A 170 -15.38 4.61 -6.76
N ASP A 171 -16.45 5.28 -7.18
CA ASP A 171 -17.72 4.64 -7.48
C ASP A 171 -17.74 4.13 -8.93
N SER A 172 -18.40 3.01 -9.15
CA SER A 172 -18.45 2.36 -10.47
C SER A 172 -19.12 3.20 -11.56
N TYR A 173 -20.00 4.14 -11.19
CA TYR A 173 -20.79 4.95 -12.12
C TYR A 173 -20.56 6.45 -11.99
N LYS A 174 -20.20 6.93 -10.78
CA LYS A 174 -20.09 8.36 -10.48
C LYS A 174 -18.65 8.88 -10.45
N GLY A 175 -17.66 8.02 -10.67
CA GLY A 175 -16.25 8.39 -10.49
C GLY A 175 -15.93 8.63 -9.02
N TYR A 176 -14.95 9.47 -8.73
CA TYR A 176 -14.53 9.72 -7.35
C TYR A 176 -15.58 10.46 -6.53
N GLN A 177 -16.01 9.85 -5.43
CA GLN A 177 -16.87 10.43 -4.41
C GLN A 177 -16.04 10.79 -3.18
N PRO A 178 -16.21 11.98 -2.58
CA PRO A 178 -15.50 12.33 -1.36
C PRO A 178 -15.87 11.36 -0.23
N ILE A 179 -14.88 11.03 0.60
CA ILE A 179 -15.05 10.20 1.79
C ILE A 179 -15.33 11.14 2.96
N GLU A 180 -16.41 10.89 3.68
CA GLU A 180 -16.73 11.66 4.88
C GLU A 180 -15.74 11.35 6.01
N GLU A 181 -15.29 12.40 6.68
CA GLU A 181 -14.44 12.28 7.87
C GLU A 181 -15.26 11.80 9.07
N ASN A 182 -14.61 11.01 9.93
CA ASN A 182 -15.16 10.70 11.25
C ASN A 182 -15.01 11.92 12.20
N PRO A 183 -15.56 11.89 13.43
CA PRO A 183 -15.44 12.99 14.38
C PRO A 183 -13.99 13.38 14.77
N SER A 184 -13.00 12.54 14.47
CA SER A 184 -11.58 12.80 14.69
C SER A 184 -10.88 13.38 13.46
N GLY A 185 -11.60 13.64 12.36
CA GLY A 185 -11.05 14.14 11.11
C GLY A 185 -10.35 13.06 10.27
N TRP A 186 -10.65 11.78 10.52
CA TRP A 186 -10.02 10.66 9.81
C TRP A 186 -10.92 10.17 8.68
N VAL A 187 -10.29 9.72 7.59
CA VAL A 187 -10.97 9.18 6.41
C VAL A 187 -10.76 7.67 6.34
N TRP A 188 -11.81 6.93 5.97
CA TRP A 188 -11.76 5.47 5.91
C TRP A 188 -11.19 4.99 4.57
N CYS A 189 -10.12 4.20 4.58
CA CYS A 189 -9.61 3.48 3.40
C CYS A 189 -10.21 2.07 3.34
N GLU A 190 -11.19 1.89 2.45
CA GLU A 190 -11.93 0.63 2.30
C GLU A 190 -11.04 -0.49 1.77
N THR A 191 -10.11 -0.16 0.89
CA THR A 191 -9.18 -1.11 0.27
C THR A 191 -8.24 -1.73 1.30
N LEU A 192 -7.70 -0.94 2.23
CA LEU A 192 -6.76 -1.42 3.26
C LEU A 192 -7.45 -1.85 4.55
N LYS A 193 -8.73 -1.49 4.75
CA LYS A 193 -9.47 -1.65 6.01
C LYS A 193 -8.79 -0.91 7.16
N LEU A 194 -8.36 0.31 6.88
CA LEU A 194 -7.66 1.19 7.83
C LEU A 194 -8.26 2.60 7.76
N TRP A 195 -8.30 3.27 8.90
CA TRP A 195 -8.43 4.71 8.92
C TRP A 195 -7.11 5.37 8.52
N LEU A 196 -7.20 6.49 7.83
CA LEU A 196 -6.10 7.40 7.58
C LEU A 196 -6.39 8.69 8.34
N GLY A 197 -5.44 9.14 9.15
CA GLY A 197 -5.66 10.25 10.08
C GLY A 197 -4.37 10.94 10.48
N THR A 198 -4.50 12.03 11.24
CA THR A 198 -3.36 12.80 11.73
C THR A 198 -2.96 12.41 13.14
N TRP A 199 -1.65 12.38 13.38
CA TRP A 199 -1.04 12.06 14.66
C TRP A 199 0.06 13.08 14.99
N GLN A 200 0.01 13.69 16.17
CA GLN A 200 1.08 14.59 16.65
C GLN A 200 2.14 13.80 17.42
N GLY A 201 3.40 13.98 17.04
CA GLY A 201 4.53 13.52 17.82
C GLY A 201 5.84 13.49 17.03
N VAL A 202 6.82 12.81 17.59
CA VAL A 202 8.18 12.75 17.04
C VAL A 202 8.35 11.51 16.17
N ILE A 203 8.71 11.71 14.90
CA ILE A 203 9.22 10.66 14.01
C ILE A 203 10.61 11.09 13.56
N GLU A 204 11.58 10.18 13.70
CA GLU A 204 13.01 10.51 13.56
C GLU A 204 13.41 11.68 14.48
N ASP A 205 13.70 12.85 13.93
CA ASP A 205 14.15 14.05 14.63
C ASP A 205 13.16 15.23 14.56
N ASP A 206 11.94 15.01 14.05
CA ASP A 206 10.94 16.07 13.79
C ASP A 206 9.65 15.85 14.60
N ASP A 207 9.32 16.83 15.45
CA ASP A 207 8.07 16.88 16.23
C ASP A 207 6.99 17.63 15.42
N ALA A 208 6.08 16.88 14.82
CA ALA A 208 5.14 17.41 13.83
C ALA A 208 3.81 16.63 13.83
N VAL A 209 2.88 17.12 13.01
CA VAL A 209 1.67 16.37 12.64
C VAL A 209 2.01 15.46 11.47
N TRP A 210 1.88 14.16 11.70
CA TRP A 210 2.14 13.11 10.73
C TRP A 210 0.85 12.48 10.25
N LEU A 211 0.81 12.11 8.97
CA LEU A 211 -0.23 11.24 8.45
C LEU A 211 0.07 9.79 8.84
N ARG A 212 -0.88 9.11 9.48
CA ARG A 212 -0.72 7.75 10.00
C ARG A 212 -1.96 6.90 9.73
N PHE A 213 -1.77 5.59 9.70
CA PHE A 213 -2.85 4.62 9.63
C PHE A 213 -3.32 4.20 11.03
N TYR A 214 -4.61 3.90 11.14
CA TYR A 214 -5.22 3.32 12.34
C TYR A 214 -6.08 2.12 11.96
N ASP A 215 -6.11 1.09 12.81
CA ASP A 215 -6.92 -0.10 12.59
C ASP A 215 -8.43 0.20 12.75
N GLU A 216 -9.28 -0.78 12.44
CA GLU A 216 -10.75 -0.69 12.59
C GLU A 216 -11.21 -0.23 13.99
N SER A 217 -10.42 -0.53 15.03
CA SER A 217 -10.72 -0.16 16.42
C SER A 217 -10.16 1.21 16.81
N GLY A 218 -9.47 1.89 15.91
CA GLY A 218 -8.86 3.20 16.13
C GLY A 218 -7.48 3.14 16.80
N ASN A 219 -6.84 1.97 16.88
CA ASN A 219 -5.46 1.87 17.37
C ASN A 219 -4.48 2.30 16.29
N LEU A 220 -3.44 3.02 16.68
CA LEU A 220 -2.37 3.42 15.77
C LEU A 220 -1.70 2.18 15.15
N VAL A 221 -1.61 2.16 13.83
CA VAL A 221 -0.77 1.18 13.13
C VAL A 221 0.69 1.56 13.34
N LEU A 222 1.34 0.75 14.17
CA LEU A 222 2.69 1.02 14.66
C LEU A 222 3.74 0.89 13.56
N LEU A 223 4.79 1.67 13.72
CA LEU A 223 6.08 1.43 13.08
C LEU A 223 6.80 0.27 13.78
N PRO A 224 7.71 -0.45 13.11
CA PRO A 224 8.48 -1.53 13.72
C PRO A 224 9.16 -1.13 15.04
N GLN A 225 9.76 0.06 15.10
CA GLN A 225 10.45 0.58 16.28
C GLN A 225 9.49 0.91 17.42
N GLU A 226 8.29 1.42 17.10
CA GLU A 226 7.24 1.69 18.08
C GLU A 226 6.72 0.37 18.68
N ALA A 227 6.53 -0.66 17.85
CA ALA A 227 6.12 -1.99 18.29
C ALA A 227 7.20 -2.70 19.12
N GLU A 228 8.48 -2.55 18.79
CA GLU A 228 9.60 -3.03 19.61
C GLU A 228 9.63 -2.34 20.98
N ARG A 229 9.50 -1.01 21.00
CA ARG A 229 9.45 -0.24 22.24
C ARG A 229 8.27 -0.65 23.12
N GLN A 230 7.08 -0.79 22.55
CA GLN A 230 5.90 -1.22 23.29
C GLN A 230 6.07 -2.64 23.87
N ARG A 231 6.70 -3.56 23.13
CA ARG A 231 7.02 -4.90 23.64
C ARG A 231 8.01 -4.85 24.80
N ALA A 232 9.08 -4.07 24.67
CA ALA A 232 10.07 -3.91 25.73
C ALA A 232 9.46 -3.27 27.00
N ASP A 233 8.62 -2.25 26.83
CA ASP A 233 7.93 -1.60 27.95
C ASP A 233 6.94 -2.56 28.63
N THR A 234 6.23 -3.37 27.86
CA THR A 234 5.31 -4.40 28.39
C THR A 234 6.07 -5.48 29.16
N GLU A 235 7.19 -5.97 28.62
CA GLU A 235 8.02 -6.98 29.28
C GLU A 235 8.62 -6.45 30.59
N ARG A 236 9.11 -5.20 30.57
CA ARG A 236 9.63 -4.53 31.76
C ARG A 236 8.54 -4.39 32.83
N GLN A 237 7.35 -3.94 32.47
CA GLN A 237 6.23 -3.84 33.40
C GLN A 237 5.83 -5.18 34.00
N ARG A 238 5.86 -6.27 33.20
CA ARG A 238 5.59 -7.62 33.70
C ARG A 238 6.66 -8.09 34.68
N ALA A 239 7.94 -7.88 34.36
CA ALA A 239 9.05 -8.23 35.24
C ALA A 239 8.98 -7.45 36.56
N ASP A 240 8.69 -6.15 36.51
CA ASP A 240 8.54 -5.30 37.70
C ASP A 240 7.34 -5.75 38.55
N ALA A 241 6.19 -6.08 37.93
CA ALA A 241 5.03 -6.59 38.62
C ALA A 241 5.26 -7.97 39.27
N GLU A 242 5.95 -8.88 38.58
CA GLU A 242 6.32 -10.18 39.12
C GLU A 242 7.28 -10.04 40.30
N ARG A 243 8.30 -9.17 40.17
CA ARG A 243 9.25 -8.88 41.25
C ARG A 243 8.53 -8.31 42.47
N GLN A 244 7.61 -7.37 42.28
CA GLN A 244 6.83 -6.81 43.39
C GLN A 244 5.93 -7.86 44.04
N THR A 245 5.34 -8.75 43.25
CA THR A 245 4.50 -9.85 43.76
C THR A 245 5.34 -10.82 44.60
N LYS A 246 6.52 -11.21 44.11
CA LYS A 246 7.45 -12.07 44.84
C LYS A 246 7.97 -11.43 46.13
N LEU A 247 8.30 -10.13 46.09
CA LEU A 247 8.70 -9.36 47.27
C LEU A 247 7.60 -9.36 48.33
N ASN A 248 6.36 -9.02 47.94
CA ASN A 248 5.23 -8.99 48.87
C ASN A 248 4.94 -10.37 49.47
N ALA A 249 5.01 -11.44 48.66
CA ALA A 249 4.83 -12.80 49.14
C ALA A 249 5.95 -13.24 50.09
N ALA A 250 7.20 -12.91 49.78
CA ALA A 250 8.35 -13.23 50.64
C ALA A 250 8.20 -12.57 52.02
N LEU A 251 7.86 -11.28 52.05
CA LEU A 251 7.63 -10.55 53.30
C LEU A 251 6.49 -11.15 54.13
N GLN A 252 5.38 -11.54 53.50
CA GLN A 252 4.26 -12.18 54.19
C GLN A 252 4.65 -13.54 54.79
N LEU A 253 5.36 -14.38 54.04
CA LEU A 253 5.79 -15.70 54.52
C LEU A 253 6.81 -15.59 55.66
N LEU A 254 7.73 -14.62 55.60
CA LEU A 254 8.64 -14.30 56.70
C LEU A 254 7.88 -13.83 57.94
N GLN A 255 6.88 -12.96 57.79
CA GLN A 255 6.00 -12.51 58.89
C GLN A 255 5.19 -13.66 59.50
N MET A 256 4.83 -14.68 58.72
CA MET A 256 4.19 -15.91 59.19
C MET A 256 5.15 -16.86 59.92
N GLY A 257 6.43 -16.51 60.04
CA GLY A 257 7.44 -17.25 60.81
C GLY A 257 8.21 -18.31 60.01
N MET A 258 8.13 -18.29 58.68
CA MET A 258 8.96 -19.17 57.84
C MET A 258 10.42 -18.70 57.83
N SER A 259 11.36 -19.64 57.73
CA SER A 259 12.79 -19.30 57.57
C SER A 259 13.08 -18.78 56.17
N VAL A 260 14.18 -18.03 56.03
CA VAL A 260 14.65 -17.49 54.74
C VAL A 260 14.83 -18.60 53.70
N GLU A 261 15.37 -19.76 54.12
CA GLU A 261 15.58 -20.92 53.26
C GLU A 261 14.26 -21.53 52.78
N GLN A 262 13.25 -21.58 53.65
CA GLN A 262 11.92 -22.08 53.29
C GLN A 262 11.21 -21.14 52.30
N VAL A 263 11.32 -19.82 52.51
CA VAL A 263 10.75 -18.81 51.60
C VAL A 263 11.45 -18.83 50.23
N ALA A 264 12.78 -18.93 50.23
CA ALA A 264 13.58 -19.07 49.00
C ALA A 264 13.14 -20.30 48.20
N GLN A 265 12.93 -21.44 48.87
CA GLN A 265 12.47 -22.66 48.23
C GLN A 265 11.04 -22.54 47.67
N ILE A 266 10.10 -21.92 48.39
CA ILE A 266 8.70 -21.78 47.95
C ILE A 266 8.57 -20.84 46.75
N LEU A 267 9.28 -19.72 46.77
CA LEU A 267 9.19 -18.70 45.72
C LEU A 267 10.17 -18.92 44.57
N SER A 268 10.94 -20.02 44.61
CA SER A 268 12.02 -20.32 43.65
C SER A 268 13.00 -19.15 43.52
N LEU A 269 13.36 -18.55 44.65
CA LEU A 269 14.36 -17.49 44.80
C LEU A 269 15.63 -18.06 45.44
N THR A 270 16.73 -17.34 45.33
CA THR A 270 17.94 -17.61 46.12
C THR A 270 17.80 -17.07 47.54
N VAL A 271 18.56 -17.65 48.48
CA VAL A 271 18.59 -17.18 49.89
C VAL A 271 19.06 -15.72 49.96
N GLU A 272 20.04 -15.33 49.14
CA GLU A 272 20.55 -13.96 49.06
C GLU A 272 19.48 -12.97 48.57
N GLU A 273 18.68 -13.35 47.56
CA GLU A 273 17.56 -12.52 47.08
C GLU A 273 16.52 -12.29 48.19
N VAL A 274 16.13 -13.34 48.93
CA VAL A 274 15.17 -13.21 50.05
C VAL A 274 15.75 -12.35 51.18
N GLN A 275 17.04 -12.46 51.48
CA GLN A 275 17.71 -11.62 52.50
C GLN A 275 17.73 -10.15 52.09
N GLN A 276 18.07 -9.84 50.84
CA GLN A 276 18.05 -8.46 50.30
C GLN A 276 16.63 -7.88 50.32
N MET A 277 15.63 -8.68 49.97
CA MET A 277 14.20 -8.31 50.00
C MET A 277 13.68 -8.03 51.42
N SER A 278 14.21 -8.71 52.44
CA SER A 278 13.85 -8.48 53.85
C SER A 278 14.55 -7.28 54.50
N SER A 279 15.64 -6.79 53.88
CA SER A 279 16.48 -5.71 54.40
C SER A 279 16.17 -4.34 53.80
N SER A 280 15.26 -4.28 52.81
CA SER A 280 14.76 -3.05 52.15
C SER A 280 13.45 -2.60 52.77
#